data_AF-A0A8J5TH78-F1
#
_entry.id   AF-A0A8J5TH78-F1
#
_cell.length_a   1.000
_cell.length_b   1.000
_cell.length_c   1.000
_cell.angle_alpha   90.00
_cell.angle_beta   90.00
_cell.angle_gamma   90.00
#
_symmetry.space_group_name_H-M   'P 1'
#
loop_
_entity.id
_entity.type
_entity.pdbx_description
1 polymer ?
#
loop_
_entity_poly.entity_id
_entity_poly.type
_entity_poly.pdbx_seq_one_letter_code
_entity_poly.pdbx_strand_id
1 'polypeptide(L)'
;MDQGFLSKVKDDEVPKMLFLSVNPNKKALDEKSISPVRRELQLRLLKLSSMELNKRNSLSTLESNFSDESDLLNNDEEDILEFTEIFEMFNYSAPETIKSNFGNIVSSKKIPVARAVGSHKKKTFFVYAENKIMMKICDSLTPGEVFLMYEVLRESKAVERDDTIKDLLSQPIDLRSLENVAGLKDVAFYYLILNLMKKQILNRLYTHKLSFIFHQLKQIKEKSDTPHPHIDRILMTLDRYPVASQPPGLCLIFIMEENRAGAQKDLMRVRELFEKVFKYDVFVKINPSSEDIKTIVSKLKAARNKFYDSLVVWFMGHGDKTYLEAKNSRIHRRVDLIEPFTEIEWFFKKPKLFFIQACAVKKDRKRFSSTSGGEKALPTQTDSVGWRAAASTQWQDKYADYTDVSNVNTFADTLISYATMWYQYASRGEEGSLYVDTLVDQLLEYGSKESIENVLRRVHYNVNTVGLQYQNQDFNIYWKQAPYFESSLQKAFIFPNTEKTT
;
A
#
# COMPACT_ATOMS: atom_id res chain seq x y z
N MET A 1 29.11 -19.90 15.08
CA MET A 1 28.08 -20.93 14.90
C MET A 1 27.05 -20.76 16.01
N ASP A 2 25.89 -20.19 15.68
CA ASP A 2 24.91 -19.71 16.66
C ASP A 2 23.81 -20.77 16.92
N GLN A 3 24.20 -21.99 17.29
CA GLN A 3 23.24 -23.10 17.52
C GLN A 3 22.27 -22.83 18.68
N GLY A 4 22.57 -21.86 19.56
CA GLY A 4 21.72 -21.47 20.69
C GLY A 4 20.56 -20.53 20.34
N PHE A 5 20.48 -20.02 19.11
CA PHE A 5 19.37 -19.13 18.72
C PHE A 5 18.04 -19.89 18.68
N LEU A 6 17.98 -20.99 17.93
CA LEU A 6 16.75 -21.77 17.75
C LEU A 6 16.26 -22.49 19.01
N SER A 7 17.14 -22.71 19.99
CA SER A 7 16.72 -23.21 21.30
C SER A 7 15.95 -22.19 22.13
N LYS A 8 16.01 -20.89 21.78
CA LYS A 8 15.27 -19.81 22.44
C LYS A 8 13.95 -19.47 21.73
N VAL A 9 13.78 -19.88 20.47
CA VAL A 9 12.57 -19.66 19.67
C VAL A 9 11.53 -20.68 20.04
N LYS A 10 10.31 -20.22 20.36
CA LYS A 10 9.21 -21.12 20.67
C LYS A 10 8.72 -21.83 19.42
N ASP A 11 8.18 -23.02 19.61
CA ASP A 11 7.72 -23.88 18.51
C ASP A 11 6.63 -23.21 17.64
N ASP A 12 5.80 -22.32 18.20
CA ASP A 12 4.80 -21.52 17.48
C ASP A 12 5.36 -20.32 16.70
N GLU A 13 6.61 -19.93 16.95
CA GLU A 13 7.26 -18.83 16.21
C GLU A 13 8.11 -19.35 15.05
N VAL A 14 8.58 -20.61 15.11
CA VAL A 14 9.40 -21.24 14.07
C VAL A 14 8.75 -21.15 12.66
N PRO A 15 7.46 -21.44 12.47
CA PRO A 15 6.82 -21.38 11.15
C PRO A 15 6.72 -19.96 10.61
N LYS A 16 6.47 -19.00 11.51
CA LYS A 16 6.37 -17.58 11.16
C LYS A 16 7.72 -17.02 10.71
N MET A 17 8.84 -17.62 11.13
CA MET A 17 10.17 -17.26 10.65
C MET A 17 10.49 -17.78 9.25
N LEU A 18 9.67 -18.70 8.72
CA LEU A 18 9.92 -19.36 7.44
C LEU A 18 8.69 -19.36 6.51
N PHE A 19 7.82 -18.36 6.64
CA PHE A 19 6.55 -18.32 5.91
C PHE A 19 6.69 -18.18 4.38
N LEU A 20 7.91 -18.14 3.83
CA LEU A 20 8.19 -17.99 2.39
C LEU A 20 8.38 -19.32 1.65
N SER A 21 8.48 -20.43 2.37
CA SER A 21 8.88 -21.71 1.77
C SER A 21 7.78 -22.76 1.87
N VAL A 22 7.27 -23.21 0.72
CA VAL A 22 6.18 -24.21 0.65
C VAL A 22 6.66 -25.61 1.07
N ASN A 23 7.83 -26.03 0.57
CA ASN A 23 8.35 -27.39 0.72
C ASN A 23 8.55 -27.86 2.18
N PRO A 24 9.19 -27.09 3.07
CA PRO A 24 9.36 -27.49 4.46
C PRO A 24 8.01 -27.53 5.20
N ASN A 25 7.09 -26.64 4.85
CA ASN A 25 5.74 -26.65 5.43
C ASN A 25 4.96 -27.89 4.99
N LYS A 26 5.07 -28.32 3.73
CA LYS A 26 4.49 -29.59 3.23
C LYS A 26 4.97 -30.79 4.06
N LYS A 27 6.29 -30.95 4.17
CA LYS A 27 6.90 -32.06 4.94
C LYS A 27 6.47 -32.04 6.40
N ALA A 28 6.34 -30.86 7.00
CA ALA A 28 5.91 -30.72 8.37
C ALA A 28 4.45 -31.17 8.59
N LEU A 29 3.57 -30.96 7.60
CA LEU A 29 2.21 -31.50 7.64
C LEU A 29 2.20 -33.02 7.48
N ASP A 30 2.95 -33.58 6.52
CA ASP A 30 3.08 -35.03 6.31
C ASP A 30 3.60 -35.76 7.56
N GLU A 31 4.65 -35.21 8.19
CA GLU A 31 5.30 -35.77 9.37
C GLU A 31 4.59 -35.40 10.68
N LYS A 32 3.55 -34.54 10.63
CA LYS A 32 2.87 -33.96 11.81
C LYS A 32 3.85 -33.40 12.84
N SER A 33 4.90 -32.74 12.34
CA SER A 33 6.03 -32.26 13.12
C SER A 33 6.58 -30.98 12.52
N ILE A 34 6.96 -30.02 13.36
CA ILE A 34 7.62 -28.78 12.90
C ILE A 34 9.12 -28.97 12.58
N SER A 35 9.66 -30.17 12.81
CA SER A 35 11.10 -30.47 12.64
C SER A 35 11.66 -30.13 11.24
N PRO A 36 10.94 -30.39 10.12
CA PRO A 36 11.41 -30.01 8.80
C PRO A 36 11.61 -28.49 8.62
N VAL A 37 10.69 -27.69 9.17
CA VAL A 37 10.76 -26.21 9.13
C VAL A 37 11.92 -25.71 9.97
N ARG A 38 12.09 -26.26 11.18
CA ARG A 38 13.23 -25.93 12.05
C ARG A 38 14.57 -26.24 11.37
N ARG A 39 14.67 -27.37 10.68
CA ARG A 39 15.88 -27.75 9.94
C ARG A 39 16.16 -26.79 8.77
N GLU A 40 15.15 -26.40 8.00
CA GLU A 40 15.31 -25.43 6.92
C GLU A 40 15.75 -24.07 7.45
N LEU A 41 15.16 -23.62 8.56
CA LEU A 41 15.54 -22.39 9.24
C LEU A 41 17.02 -22.41 9.69
N GLN A 42 17.50 -23.54 10.22
CA GLN A 42 18.92 -23.74 10.55
C GLN A 42 19.82 -23.58 9.33
N LEU A 43 19.47 -24.24 8.23
CA LEU A 43 20.26 -24.23 7.00
C LEU A 43 20.32 -22.82 6.40
N ARG A 44 19.20 -22.09 6.36
CA ARG A 44 19.17 -20.70 5.89
C ARG A 44 19.99 -19.79 6.78
N LEU A 45 19.84 -19.88 8.10
CA LEU A 45 20.63 -19.08 9.04
C LEU A 45 22.14 -19.28 8.83
N LEU A 46 22.57 -20.53 8.65
CA LEU A 46 23.96 -20.87 8.35
C LEU A 46 24.43 -20.28 7.02
N LYS A 47 23.62 -20.45 5.95
CA LYS A 47 23.91 -19.88 4.63
C LYS A 47 24.09 -18.36 4.70
N LEU A 48 23.12 -17.64 5.24
CA LEU A 48 23.14 -16.17 5.31
C LEU A 48 24.26 -15.65 6.22
N SER A 49 24.59 -16.37 7.29
CA SER A 49 25.70 -16.02 8.19
C SER A 49 27.07 -16.20 7.55
N SER A 50 27.18 -17.06 6.52
CA SER A 50 28.44 -17.34 5.81
C SER A 50 28.72 -16.40 4.64
N MET A 51 27.81 -15.47 4.34
CA MET A 51 27.95 -14.55 3.21
C MET A 51 28.91 -13.40 3.51
N GLU A 52 29.84 -13.17 2.60
CA GLU A 52 30.72 -12.00 2.58
C GLU A 52 30.16 -10.94 1.63
N LEU A 53 29.90 -9.73 2.14
CA LEU A 53 29.43 -8.58 1.36
C LEU A 53 30.47 -7.47 1.31
N ASN A 54 30.50 -6.75 0.19
CA ASN A 54 31.39 -5.61 -0.02
C ASN A 54 31.11 -4.50 1.01
N LYS A 55 32.14 -4.16 1.80
CA LYS A 55 32.10 -3.11 2.82
C LYS A 55 32.30 -1.75 2.15
N ARG A 56 31.22 -1.09 1.73
CA ARG A 56 31.25 0.35 1.43
C ARG A 56 30.53 1.11 2.54
N ASN A 57 31.30 1.96 3.21
CA ASN A 57 30.86 2.72 4.39
C ASN A 57 30.52 4.16 3.99
N SER A 58 29.23 4.42 3.77
CA SER A 58 28.65 5.75 3.99
C SER A 58 27.12 5.60 4.07
N LEU A 59 26.52 6.13 5.14
CA LEU A 59 25.07 6.15 5.32
C LEU A 59 24.46 7.22 4.40
N SER A 60 23.43 6.89 3.63
CA SER A 60 22.83 7.77 2.65
C SER A 60 21.64 8.58 3.22
N THR A 61 21.49 9.82 2.76
CA THR A 61 20.29 10.65 2.93
C THR A 61 19.31 10.41 1.77
N LEU A 62 18.01 10.68 1.95
CA LEU A 62 17.01 10.56 0.88
C LEU A 62 17.43 11.33 -0.40
N GLU A 63 18.03 12.51 -0.24
CA GLU A 63 18.55 13.32 -1.34
C GLU A 63 19.77 12.68 -2.04
N SER A 64 20.66 12.03 -1.28
CA SER A 64 21.77 11.25 -1.85
C SER A 64 21.34 9.93 -2.51
N ASN A 65 20.13 9.44 -2.20
CA ASN A 65 19.55 8.25 -2.83
C ASN A 65 19.14 8.54 -4.29
N PHE A 66 18.95 9.80 -4.69
CA PHE A 66 18.68 10.15 -6.09
C PHE A 66 19.98 10.28 -6.93
N SER A 67 20.98 9.42 -6.76
CA SER A 67 22.23 9.36 -7.56
C SER A 67 22.21 8.24 -8.61
N ASP A 68 23.06 8.30 -9.65
CA ASP A 68 23.06 7.42 -10.83
C ASP A 68 23.75 6.03 -10.65
N GLU A 69 23.91 5.52 -9.43
CA GLU A 69 24.57 4.23 -9.18
C GLU A 69 23.60 3.02 -9.31
N SER A 70 24.13 1.85 -9.67
CA SER A 70 23.33 0.63 -9.85
C SER A 70 22.91 0.00 -8.51
N ASP A 71 21.61 -0.03 -8.24
CA ASP A 71 21.03 -0.42 -6.95
C ASP A 71 20.21 -1.73 -6.99
N LEU A 72 20.57 -2.69 -7.86
CA LEU A 72 19.87 -3.99 -7.94
C LEU A 72 20.13 -4.83 -6.69
N LEU A 73 19.07 -5.44 -6.14
CA LEU A 73 19.16 -6.43 -5.08
C LEU A 73 19.23 -7.83 -5.69
N ASN A 74 20.16 -8.67 -5.22
CA ASN A 74 20.16 -10.10 -5.54
C ASN A 74 19.32 -10.89 -4.51
N ASN A 75 18.95 -12.12 -4.83
CA ASN A 75 18.10 -12.97 -3.98
C ASN A 75 18.62 -13.13 -2.55
N ASP A 76 19.94 -13.22 -2.37
CA ASP A 76 20.50 -13.40 -1.03
C ASP A 76 20.52 -12.08 -0.24
N GLU A 77 20.73 -10.94 -0.90
CA GLU A 77 20.55 -9.62 -0.28
C GLU A 77 19.09 -9.42 0.14
N GLU A 78 18.13 -9.86 -0.66
CA GLU A 78 16.70 -9.87 -0.31
C GLU A 78 16.42 -10.77 0.89
N ASP A 79 16.95 -12.00 0.89
CA ASP A 79 16.82 -12.92 2.02
C ASP A 79 17.40 -12.31 3.31
N ILE A 80 18.53 -11.60 3.25
CA ILE A 80 19.11 -10.95 4.44
C ILE A 80 18.22 -9.82 4.96
N LEU A 81 17.66 -8.99 4.07
CA LEU A 81 16.75 -7.90 4.44
C LEU A 81 15.50 -8.47 5.13
N GLU A 82 14.86 -9.45 4.50
CA GLU A 82 13.63 -10.06 4.98
C GLU A 82 13.83 -10.87 6.28
N PHE A 83 14.95 -11.60 6.38
CA PHE A 83 15.22 -12.41 7.55
C PHE A 83 15.65 -11.58 8.76
N THR A 84 16.34 -10.46 8.55
CA THR A 84 16.64 -9.48 9.62
C THR A 84 15.37 -8.85 10.16
N GLU A 85 14.44 -8.51 9.26
CA GLU A 85 13.10 -8.03 9.59
C GLU A 85 12.33 -9.01 10.47
N ILE A 86 12.33 -10.30 10.12
CA ILE A 86 11.62 -11.34 10.89
C ILE A 86 12.13 -11.35 12.33
N PHE A 87 13.45 -11.26 12.55
CA PHE A 87 13.98 -11.18 13.91
C PHE A 87 13.47 -9.96 14.68
N GLU A 88 13.39 -8.80 14.03
CA GLU A 88 12.83 -7.59 14.65
C GLU A 88 11.35 -7.75 15.00
N MET A 89 10.54 -8.33 14.09
CA MET A 89 9.12 -8.59 14.31
C MET A 89 8.86 -9.45 15.55
N PHE A 90 9.70 -10.46 15.76
CA PHE A 90 9.63 -11.34 16.94
C PHE A 90 10.44 -10.81 18.14
N ASN A 91 10.92 -9.57 18.07
CA ASN A 91 11.71 -8.92 19.13
C ASN A 91 13.03 -9.66 19.48
N TYR A 92 13.52 -10.51 18.58
CA TYR A 92 14.77 -11.26 18.70
C TYR A 92 15.98 -10.44 18.26
N SER A 93 17.16 -10.82 18.77
CA SER A 93 18.43 -10.28 18.26
C SER A 93 18.90 -11.16 17.10
N ALA A 94 19.01 -10.57 15.91
CA ALA A 94 19.69 -11.22 14.80
C ALA A 94 21.18 -11.49 15.14
N PRO A 95 21.79 -12.55 14.58
CA PRO A 95 23.24 -12.75 14.67
C PRO A 95 24.02 -11.53 14.17
N GLU A 96 25.17 -11.24 14.78
CA GLU A 96 25.98 -10.05 14.44
C GLU A 96 26.44 -10.02 12.98
N THR A 97 26.71 -11.19 12.38
CA THR A 97 27.04 -11.31 10.95
C THR A 97 25.89 -10.84 10.07
N ILE A 98 24.66 -11.29 10.36
CA ILE A 98 23.45 -10.90 9.63
C ILE A 98 23.17 -9.41 9.82
N LYS A 99 23.30 -8.87 11.05
CA LYS A 99 23.16 -7.42 11.31
C LYS A 99 24.18 -6.59 10.53
N SER A 100 25.44 -7.03 10.50
CA SER A 100 26.49 -6.35 9.75
C SER A 100 26.19 -6.37 8.26
N ASN A 101 25.79 -7.52 7.73
CA ASN A 101 25.43 -7.69 6.34
C ASN A 101 24.22 -6.83 5.95
N PHE A 102 23.19 -6.81 6.79
CA PHE A 102 22.04 -5.91 6.64
C PHE A 102 22.47 -4.45 6.56
N GLY A 103 23.32 -3.99 7.50
CA GLY A 103 23.82 -2.61 7.50
C GLY A 103 24.60 -2.24 6.23
N ASN A 104 25.38 -3.20 5.71
CA ASN A 104 26.11 -3.03 4.45
C ASN A 104 25.16 -2.96 3.24
N ILE A 105 24.11 -3.78 3.18
CA ILE A 105 23.12 -3.76 2.08
C ILE A 105 22.35 -2.45 2.10
N VAL A 106 21.81 -2.05 3.26
CA VAL A 106 21.08 -0.79 3.40
C VAL A 106 21.92 0.40 2.95
N SER A 107 23.19 0.44 3.36
CA SER A 107 24.09 1.54 3.02
C SER A 107 24.49 1.52 1.54
N SER A 108 24.88 0.34 1.01
CA SER A 108 25.36 0.21 -0.37
C SER A 108 24.26 0.37 -1.42
N LYS A 109 23.04 -0.10 -1.12
CA LYS A 109 21.86 0.01 -2.02
C LYS A 109 21.00 1.23 -1.73
N LYS A 110 21.46 2.10 -0.82
CA LYS A 110 20.81 3.37 -0.49
C LYS A 110 19.34 3.19 -0.13
N ILE A 111 19.04 2.12 0.61
CA ILE A 111 17.67 1.79 0.95
C ILE A 111 17.20 2.77 2.02
N PRO A 112 16.09 3.48 1.82
CA PRO A 112 15.60 4.46 2.81
C PRO A 112 15.31 3.76 4.14
N VAL A 113 15.96 4.23 5.21
CA VAL A 113 15.81 3.76 6.60
C VAL A 113 15.69 4.97 7.52
N ALA A 114 14.49 5.28 8.02
CA ALA A 114 14.21 6.27 9.05
C ALA A 114 14.93 5.92 10.36
N ARG A 115 15.71 6.87 10.88
CA ARG A 115 16.33 6.77 12.20
C ARG A 115 15.29 7.11 13.27
N ALA A 116 15.13 6.27 14.28
CA ALA A 116 14.54 6.70 15.54
C ALA A 116 15.46 7.76 16.16
N VAL A 117 14.99 9.01 16.26
CA VAL A 117 15.67 10.05 17.03
C VAL A 117 15.36 9.79 18.50
N GLY A 118 16.30 9.16 19.22
CA GLY A 118 16.19 8.89 20.67
C GLY A 118 16.71 7.50 21.04
N SER A 119 17.55 7.44 22.09
CA SER A 119 18.19 6.21 22.57
C SER A 119 17.19 5.11 22.91
N HIS A 120 17.51 3.89 22.45
CA HIS A 120 16.89 2.60 22.78
C HIS A 120 15.60 2.16 22.06
N LYS A 121 15.05 2.93 21.11
CA LYS A 121 13.99 2.37 20.23
C LYS A 121 14.60 1.78 18.96
N LYS A 122 14.36 0.47 18.79
CA LYS A 122 14.93 -0.40 17.75
C LYS A 122 14.73 0.21 16.36
N LYS A 123 15.74 0.03 15.51
CA LYS A 123 15.64 0.24 14.06
C LYS A 123 14.44 -0.60 13.58
N THR A 124 13.60 -0.05 12.72
CA THR A 124 12.41 -0.76 12.22
C THR A 124 12.40 -0.63 10.72
N PHE A 125 12.93 -1.60 9.98
CA PHE A 125 12.90 -1.49 8.51
C PHE A 125 12.67 -2.80 7.77
N PHE A 126 11.89 -2.61 6.69
CA PHE A 126 11.39 -3.55 5.69
C PHE A 126 10.34 -4.48 6.27
N VAL A 127 9.13 -4.42 5.71
CA VAL A 127 8.21 -5.55 5.64
C VAL A 127 7.46 -5.45 4.33
N TYR A 128 7.38 -6.55 3.59
CA TYR A 128 6.26 -6.69 2.67
C TYR A 128 4.98 -6.65 3.50
N ALA A 129 4.21 -5.57 3.44
CA ALA A 129 3.02 -5.40 4.29
C ALA A 129 2.06 -6.60 4.26
N GLU A 130 2.05 -7.35 3.16
CA GLU A 130 1.37 -8.64 3.00
C GLU A 130 1.75 -9.64 4.09
N ASN A 131 3.04 -9.82 4.37
CA ASN A 131 3.55 -10.78 5.36
C ASN A 131 3.06 -10.41 6.77
N LYS A 132 3.16 -9.13 7.13
CA LYS A 132 2.63 -8.59 8.39
C LYS A 132 1.13 -8.82 8.53
N ILE A 133 0.36 -8.64 7.45
CA ILE A 133 -1.09 -8.87 7.46
C ILE A 133 -1.40 -10.36 7.62
N MET A 134 -0.76 -11.23 6.84
CA MET A 134 -0.98 -12.68 6.92
C MET A 134 -0.60 -13.23 8.29
N MET A 135 0.47 -12.74 8.91
CA MET A 135 0.81 -13.07 10.29
C MET A 135 -0.27 -12.64 11.29
N LYS A 136 -0.74 -11.39 11.22
CA LYS A 136 -1.84 -10.93 12.09
C LYS A 136 -3.12 -11.74 11.93
N ILE A 137 -3.44 -12.14 10.70
CA ILE A 137 -4.55 -13.03 10.41
C ILE A 137 -4.30 -14.40 11.07
N CYS A 138 -3.14 -15.01 10.83
CA CYS A 138 -2.77 -16.30 11.42
C CYS A 138 -2.89 -16.30 12.95
N ASP A 139 -2.34 -15.26 13.61
CA ASP A 139 -2.36 -15.08 15.06
C ASP A 139 -3.79 -14.95 15.61
N SER A 140 -4.71 -14.41 14.81
CA SER A 140 -6.11 -14.23 15.20
C SER A 140 -6.94 -15.51 15.09
N LEU A 141 -6.40 -16.58 14.49
CA LEU A 141 -7.13 -17.82 14.21
C LEU A 141 -6.81 -18.95 15.19
N THR A 142 -7.82 -19.75 15.51
CA THR A 142 -7.66 -20.99 16.27
C THR A 142 -7.27 -22.18 15.38
N PRO A 143 -6.71 -23.28 15.94
CA PRO A 143 -6.45 -24.51 15.18
C PRO A 143 -7.69 -25.04 14.45
N GLY A 144 -8.85 -25.03 15.12
CA GLY A 144 -10.13 -25.43 14.53
C GLY A 144 -10.56 -24.54 13.37
N GLU A 145 -10.30 -23.22 13.44
CA GLU A 145 -10.60 -22.32 12.32
C GLU A 145 -9.71 -22.58 11.12
N VAL A 146 -8.40 -22.78 11.33
CA VAL A 146 -7.47 -23.14 10.24
C VAL A 146 -7.86 -24.48 9.62
N PHE A 147 -8.23 -25.48 10.42
CA PHE A 147 -8.76 -26.75 9.92
C PHE A 147 -10.02 -26.56 9.06
N LEU A 148 -10.98 -25.77 9.52
CA LEU A 148 -12.19 -25.47 8.76
C LEU A 148 -11.89 -24.70 7.46
N MET A 149 -10.87 -23.82 7.43
CA MET A 149 -10.45 -23.17 6.17
C MET A 149 -10.04 -24.20 5.12
N TYR A 150 -9.30 -25.24 5.52
CA TYR A 150 -8.91 -26.34 4.65
C TYR A 150 -10.12 -27.15 4.17
N GLU A 151 -11.03 -27.52 5.08
CA GLU A 151 -12.22 -28.28 4.71
C GLU A 151 -13.14 -27.49 3.78
N VAL A 152 -13.37 -26.20 4.04
CA VAL A 152 -14.14 -25.31 3.16
C VAL A 152 -13.55 -25.27 1.74
N LEU A 153 -12.23 -25.26 1.62
CA LEU A 153 -11.58 -25.34 0.32
C LEU A 153 -11.76 -26.70 -0.34
N ARG A 154 -11.68 -27.79 0.43
CA ARG A 154 -11.84 -29.17 -0.05
C ARG A 154 -13.26 -29.50 -0.50
N GLU A 155 -14.27 -28.98 0.19
CA GLU A 155 -15.69 -29.20 -0.12
C GLU A 155 -16.23 -28.24 -1.18
N SER A 156 -15.48 -27.20 -1.56
CA SER A 156 -15.91 -26.25 -2.57
C SER A 156 -16.01 -26.91 -3.95
N LYS A 157 -17.22 -26.95 -4.54
CA LYS A 157 -17.46 -27.48 -5.90
C LYS A 157 -16.61 -26.84 -7.00
N ALA A 158 -16.06 -25.64 -6.76
CA ALA A 158 -15.09 -25.00 -7.65
C ALA A 158 -13.76 -25.78 -7.77
N VAL A 159 -13.50 -26.75 -6.89
CA VAL A 159 -12.26 -27.54 -6.81
C VAL A 159 -12.35 -28.87 -7.57
N GLU A 160 -13.54 -29.37 -7.90
CA GLU A 160 -13.67 -30.62 -8.66
C GLU A 160 -13.04 -30.54 -10.07
N ARG A 161 -12.86 -29.32 -10.61
CA ARG A 161 -12.33 -29.07 -11.96
C ARG A 161 -10.89 -28.55 -12.00
N ASP A 162 -10.29 -28.22 -10.86
CA ASP A 162 -8.95 -27.63 -10.81
C ASP A 162 -7.94 -28.60 -10.18
N ASP A 163 -7.20 -29.32 -11.02
CA ASP A 163 -6.15 -30.26 -10.59
C ASP A 163 -5.06 -29.58 -9.74
N THR A 164 -4.91 -28.27 -9.87
CA THR A 164 -4.01 -27.44 -9.08
C THR A 164 -4.42 -27.38 -7.61
N ILE A 165 -5.72 -27.22 -7.35
CA ILE A 165 -6.24 -27.17 -5.97
C ILE A 165 -6.35 -28.58 -5.39
N LYS A 166 -6.61 -29.60 -6.22
CA LYS A 166 -6.55 -31.00 -5.77
C LYS A 166 -5.15 -31.40 -5.27
N ASP A 167 -4.10 -31.00 -5.99
CA ASP A 167 -2.71 -31.21 -5.53
C ASP A 167 -2.44 -30.48 -4.21
N LEU A 168 -2.90 -29.23 -4.07
CA LEU A 168 -2.82 -28.45 -2.84
C LEU A 168 -3.48 -29.16 -1.65
N LEU A 169 -4.67 -29.73 -1.86
CA LEU A 169 -5.51 -30.34 -0.82
C LEU A 169 -5.28 -31.85 -0.63
N SER A 170 -4.30 -32.43 -1.32
CA SER A 170 -3.92 -33.85 -1.18
C SER A 170 -3.34 -34.20 0.20
N GLN A 171 -3.00 -33.18 1.00
CA GLN A 171 -2.28 -33.32 2.25
C GLN A 171 -3.22 -33.71 3.41
N PRO A 172 -2.91 -34.78 4.16
CA PRO A 172 -3.71 -35.17 5.31
C PRO A 172 -3.49 -34.19 6.47
N ILE A 173 -4.53 -33.41 6.80
CA ILE A 173 -4.55 -32.56 7.98
C ILE A 173 -5.59 -33.10 8.94
N ASP A 174 -5.21 -33.34 10.19
CA ASP A 174 -6.16 -33.68 11.26
C ASP A 174 -6.12 -32.64 12.37
N LEU A 175 -7.31 -32.34 12.89
CA LEU A 175 -7.52 -31.32 13.92
C LEU A 175 -6.71 -31.59 15.20
N ARG A 176 -6.62 -32.86 15.63
CA ARG A 176 -5.89 -33.23 16.86
C ARG A 176 -4.42 -32.86 16.76
N SER A 177 -3.79 -33.07 15.61
CA SER A 177 -2.39 -32.71 15.41
C SER A 177 -2.19 -31.19 15.43
N LEU A 178 -3.09 -30.42 14.82
CA LEU A 178 -3.03 -28.96 14.86
C LEU A 178 -3.19 -28.39 16.28
N GLU A 179 -3.96 -29.06 17.14
CA GLU A 179 -4.16 -28.66 18.54
C GLU A 179 -2.99 -29.07 19.45
N ASN A 180 -2.42 -30.25 19.24
CA ASN A 180 -1.43 -30.84 20.15
C ASN A 180 0.02 -30.51 19.79
N VAL A 181 0.32 -30.19 18.53
CA VAL A 181 1.67 -29.86 18.08
C VAL A 181 1.82 -28.36 17.96
N ALA A 182 2.59 -27.76 18.87
CA ALA A 182 2.87 -26.33 18.89
C ALA A 182 3.44 -25.87 17.53
N GLY A 183 2.91 -24.77 17.00
CA GLY A 183 3.27 -24.20 15.69
C GLY A 183 2.70 -24.92 14.47
N LEU A 184 2.16 -26.14 14.60
CA LEU A 184 1.63 -26.86 13.43
C LEU A 184 0.43 -26.14 12.80
N LYS A 185 -0.38 -25.44 13.60
CA LYS A 185 -1.42 -24.51 13.09
C LYS A 185 -0.84 -23.48 12.12
N ASP A 186 0.25 -22.82 12.51
CA ASP A 186 0.86 -21.76 11.72
C ASP A 186 1.49 -22.34 10.44
N VAL A 187 2.15 -23.50 10.54
CA VAL A 187 2.63 -24.27 9.37
C VAL A 187 1.48 -24.54 8.40
N ALA A 188 0.34 -25.03 8.90
CA ALA A 188 -0.83 -25.32 8.08
C ALA A 188 -1.36 -24.06 7.41
N PHE A 189 -1.52 -22.96 8.15
CA PHE A 189 -1.97 -21.70 7.58
C PHE A 189 -1.02 -21.18 6.49
N TYR A 190 0.28 -21.12 6.75
CA TYR A 190 1.25 -20.61 5.76
C TYR A 190 1.43 -21.54 4.57
N TYR A 191 1.37 -22.87 4.75
CA TYR A 191 1.34 -23.81 3.63
C TYR A 191 0.18 -23.46 2.68
N LEU A 192 -1.01 -23.21 3.23
CA LEU A 192 -2.17 -22.84 2.43
C LEU A 192 -1.94 -21.53 1.67
N ILE A 193 -1.60 -20.46 2.40
CA ILE A 193 -1.40 -19.12 1.83
C ILE A 193 -0.32 -19.13 0.74
N LEU A 194 0.83 -19.74 1.01
CA LEU A 194 1.93 -19.78 0.04
C LEU A 194 1.58 -20.53 -1.24
N ASN A 195 0.84 -21.63 -1.13
CA ASN A 195 0.41 -22.35 -2.32
C ASN A 195 -0.61 -21.53 -3.12
N LEU A 196 -1.57 -20.88 -2.46
CA LEU A 196 -2.49 -19.97 -3.15
C LEU A 196 -1.74 -18.85 -3.87
N MET A 197 -0.67 -18.32 -3.27
CA MET A 197 0.21 -17.33 -3.92
C MET A 197 1.00 -17.90 -5.09
N LYS A 198 1.64 -19.07 -4.92
CA LYS A 198 2.41 -19.75 -5.97
C LYS A 198 1.56 -20.07 -7.20
N LYS A 199 0.28 -20.37 -6.98
CA LYS A 199 -0.70 -20.65 -8.05
C LYS A 199 -1.41 -19.39 -8.56
N GLN A 200 -0.99 -18.20 -8.12
CA GLN A 200 -1.60 -16.93 -8.51
C GLN A 200 -3.10 -16.86 -8.22
N ILE A 201 -3.59 -17.56 -7.18
CA ILE A 201 -4.99 -17.46 -6.72
C ILE A 201 -5.13 -16.30 -5.71
N LEU A 202 -4.06 -16.06 -4.96
CA LEU A 202 -3.95 -15.01 -3.95
C LEU A 202 -2.75 -14.12 -4.28
N ASN A 203 -2.89 -12.80 -4.14
CA ASN A 203 -1.75 -11.89 -4.04
C ASN A 203 -2.12 -10.67 -3.20
N ARG A 204 -1.22 -9.67 -3.14
CA ARG A 204 -1.41 -8.40 -2.44
C ARG A 204 -2.83 -7.81 -2.53
N LEU A 205 -3.40 -7.78 -3.73
CA LEU A 205 -4.70 -7.21 -4.00
C LEU A 205 -5.79 -8.26 -4.07
N TYR A 206 -5.54 -9.38 -4.72
CA TYR A 206 -6.60 -10.34 -5.00
C TYR A 206 -6.76 -11.31 -3.81
N THR A 207 -7.44 -10.84 -2.76
CA THR A 207 -7.71 -11.60 -1.52
C THR A 207 -9.11 -12.21 -1.47
N HIS A 208 -9.88 -12.10 -2.55
CA HIS A 208 -11.28 -12.53 -2.65
C HIS A 208 -11.50 -14.00 -2.26
N LYS A 209 -10.60 -14.92 -2.66
CA LYS A 209 -10.70 -16.33 -2.28
C LYS A 209 -10.57 -16.52 -0.77
N LEU A 210 -9.65 -15.78 -0.16
CA LEU A 210 -9.48 -15.77 1.29
C LEU A 210 -10.68 -15.14 2.01
N SER A 211 -11.21 -14.02 1.50
CA SER A 211 -12.45 -13.42 2.00
C SER A 211 -13.65 -14.38 1.89
N PHE A 212 -13.76 -15.13 0.78
CA PHE A 212 -14.80 -16.15 0.59
C PHE A 212 -14.71 -17.25 1.65
N ILE A 213 -13.51 -17.76 1.93
CA ILE A 213 -13.29 -18.76 2.99
C ILE A 213 -13.74 -18.19 4.34
N PHE A 214 -13.35 -16.96 4.68
CA PHE A 214 -13.76 -16.34 5.94
C PHE A 214 -15.27 -16.06 6.04
N HIS A 215 -15.93 -15.74 4.93
CA HIS A 215 -17.39 -15.65 4.90
C HIS A 215 -18.06 -17.02 5.14
N GLN A 216 -17.56 -18.10 4.54
CA GLN A 216 -18.05 -19.45 4.80
C GLN A 216 -17.82 -19.88 6.25
N LEU A 217 -16.63 -19.60 6.80
CA LEU A 217 -16.34 -19.82 8.21
C LEU A 217 -17.32 -19.08 9.12
N LYS A 218 -17.61 -17.82 8.80
CA LYS A 218 -18.60 -17.02 9.53
C LYS A 218 -19.97 -17.68 9.48
N GLN A 219 -20.46 -18.10 8.32
CA GLN A 219 -21.75 -18.78 8.16
C GLN A 219 -21.84 -20.11 8.90
N ILE A 220 -20.77 -20.93 8.87
CA ILE A 220 -20.69 -22.19 9.61
C ILE A 220 -20.82 -21.93 11.11
N LYS A 221 -20.18 -20.87 11.59
CA LYS A 221 -20.14 -20.51 13.00
C LYS A 221 -21.34 -19.71 13.50
N GLU A 222 -22.03 -18.96 12.65
CA GLU A 222 -23.27 -18.24 13.01
C GLU A 222 -24.37 -19.21 13.50
N LYS A 223 -24.28 -20.50 13.16
CA LYS A 223 -25.11 -21.57 13.73
C LYS A 223 -24.85 -21.84 15.23
N SER A 224 -23.85 -21.19 15.84
CA SER A 224 -23.44 -21.37 17.24
C SER A 224 -23.78 -20.20 18.18
N ASP A 225 -24.58 -19.22 17.73
CA ASP A 225 -25.08 -18.06 18.51
C ASP A 225 -24.02 -17.18 19.20
N THR A 226 -22.73 -17.31 18.84
CA THR A 226 -21.65 -16.46 19.39
C THR A 226 -21.12 -15.47 18.35
N PRO A 227 -21.00 -14.17 18.67
CA PRO A 227 -20.37 -13.21 17.77
C PRO A 227 -18.89 -13.52 17.55
N HIS A 228 -18.42 -13.42 16.30
CA HIS A 228 -17.01 -13.64 15.93
C HIS A 228 -16.36 -12.35 15.40
N PRO A 229 -16.13 -11.35 16.27
CA PRO A 229 -15.64 -10.03 15.86
C PRO A 229 -14.23 -10.07 15.25
N HIS A 230 -13.43 -11.10 15.53
CA HIS A 230 -12.11 -11.26 14.91
C HIS A 230 -12.19 -11.61 13.43
N ILE A 231 -13.17 -12.42 13.00
CA ILE A 231 -13.41 -12.73 11.58
C ILE A 231 -13.83 -11.48 10.83
N ASP A 232 -14.69 -10.65 11.42
CA ASP A 232 -15.07 -9.36 10.84
C ASP A 232 -13.87 -8.43 10.68
N ARG A 233 -12.96 -8.38 11.67
CA ARG A 233 -11.70 -7.63 11.57
C ARG A 233 -10.80 -8.15 10.45
N ILE A 234 -10.74 -9.47 10.26
CA ILE A 234 -9.96 -10.09 9.17
C ILE A 234 -10.55 -9.66 7.83
N LEU A 235 -11.85 -9.80 7.62
CA LEU A 235 -12.53 -9.37 6.39
C LEU A 235 -12.29 -7.88 6.11
N MET A 236 -12.47 -7.02 7.11
CA MET A 236 -12.17 -5.58 6.99
C MET A 236 -10.71 -5.29 6.63
N THR A 237 -9.77 -6.14 7.07
CA THR A 237 -8.34 -6.01 6.74
C THR A 237 -8.08 -6.42 5.30
N LEU A 238 -8.71 -7.50 4.82
CA LEU A 238 -8.58 -7.97 3.45
C LEU A 238 -9.20 -7.00 2.43
N ASP A 239 -10.23 -6.24 2.82
CA ASP A 239 -10.90 -5.25 1.97
C ASP A 239 -10.10 -3.93 1.78
N ARG A 240 -8.93 -3.82 2.43
CA ARG A 240 -8.09 -2.63 2.40
C ARG A 240 -6.76 -2.91 1.70
N TYR A 241 -6.16 -1.87 1.13
CA TYR A 241 -4.76 -1.97 0.70
C TYR A 241 -3.86 -2.24 1.91
N PRO A 242 -2.84 -3.10 1.78
CA PRO A 242 -1.85 -3.27 2.84
C PRO A 242 -1.04 -2.00 3.02
N VAL A 243 -1.04 -1.46 4.24
CA VAL A 243 -0.16 -0.35 4.64
C VAL A 243 0.41 -0.68 6.00
N ALA A 244 1.65 -1.16 6.03
CA ALA A 244 2.32 -1.63 7.23
C ALA A 244 3.83 -1.36 7.27
N SER A 245 4.40 -0.86 6.18
CA SER A 245 5.76 -0.35 6.07
C SER A 245 5.94 0.93 6.88
N GLN A 246 7.17 1.16 7.32
CA GLN A 246 7.63 2.41 7.91
C GLN A 246 8.94 2.76 7.19
N PRO A 247 8.99 3.84 6.39
CA PRO A 247 7.86 4.72 6.08
C PRO A 247 6.78 3.98 5.26
N PRO A 248 5.51 4.41 5.33
CA PRO A 248 4.42 3.76 4.59
C PRO A 248 4.47 3.99 3.07
N GLY A 249 5.18 5.03 2.63
CA GLY A 249 5.24 5.38 1.23
C GLY A 249 6.16 6.56 0.97
N LEU A 250 6.28 6.87 -0.31
CA LEU A 250 6.98 8.06 -0.80
C LEU A 250 5.94 9.12 -1.18
N CYS A 251 6.19 10.37 -0.79
CA CYS A 251 5.39 11.53 -1.16
C CYS A 251 6.28 12.53 -1.91
N LEU A 252 6.02 12.68 -3.21
CA LEU A 252 6.74 13.58 -4.09
C LEU A 252 5.95 14.88 -4.21
N ILE A 253 6.58 16.02 -3.95
CA ILE A 253 5.95 17.34 -4.03
C ILE A 253 6.65 18.17 -5.10
N PHE A 254 5.96 18.36 -6.22
CA PHE A 254 6.34 19.27 -7.29
C PHE A 254 5.61 20.60 -7.10
N ILE A 255 6.35 21.68 -6.88
CA ILE A 255 5.73 23.00 -6.65
C ILE A 255 6.36 24.09 -7.51
N MET A 256 5.51 24.85 -8.20
CA MET A 256 5.89 26.11 -8.85
C MET A 256 5.64 27.26 -7.87
N GLU A 257 6.70 27.99 -7.50
CA GLU A 257 6.62 29.13 -6.57
C GLU A 257 6.62 30.49 -7.28
N GLU A 258 7.22 30.55 -8.47
CA GLU A 258 7.33 31.79 -9.24
C GLU A 258 5.94 32.39 -9.52
N ASN A 259 5.75 33.65 -9.13
CA ASN A 259 4.50 34.41 -9.26
C ASN A 259 3.25 33.76 -8.61
N ARG A 260 3.44 32.94 -7.56
CA ARG A 260 2.34 32.24 -6.89
C ARG A 260 2.38 32.46 -5.38
N ALA A 261 1.91 33.63 -4.94
CA ALA A 261 1.71 33.92 -3.52
C ALA A 261 0.89 32.80 -2.82
N GLY A 262 1.26 32.47 -1.58
CA GLY A 262 0.66 31.35 -0.83
C GLY A 262 1.17 29.95 -1.21
N ALA A 263 1.99 29.79 -2.26
CA ALA A 263 2.55 28.49 -2.65
C ALA A 263 3.35 27.83 -1.51
N GLN A 264 4.15 28.60 -0.77
CA GLN A 264 4.91 28.06 0.36
C GLN A 264 3.97 27.57 1.48
N LYS A 265 2.84 28.23 1.74
CA LYS A 265 1.91 27.77 2.78
C LYS A 265 1.33 26.39 2.42
N ASP A 266 0.96 26.20 1.15
CA ASP A 266 0.54 24.88 0.64
C ASP A 266 1.65 23.83 0.85
N LEU A 267 2.90 24.16 0.47
CA LEU A 267 4.04 23.25 0.62
C LEU A 267 4.27 22.84 2.08
N MET A 268 4.32 23.81 3.01
CA MET A 268 4.55 23.52 4.42
C MET A 268 3.45 22.63 5.00
N ARG A 269 2.18 22.90 4.68
CA ARG A 269 1.03 22.12 5.18
C ARG A 269 1.05 20.69 4.67
N VAL A 270 1.26 20.49 3.36
CA VAL A 270 1.35 19.16 2.77
C VAL A 270 2.56 18.41 3.35
N ARG A 271 3.72 19.07 3.41
CA ARG A 271 4.94 18.48 3.95
C ARG A 271 4.76 18.05 5.40
N GLU A 272 4.17 18.91 6.25
CA GLU A 272 3.91 18.60 7.64
C GLU A 272 2.98 17.40 7.81
N LEU A 273 1.87 17.36 7.07
CA LEU A 273 0.94 16.23 7.10
C LEU A 273 1.65 14.91 6.73
N PHE A 274 2.35 14.87 5.60
CA PHE A 274 2.96 13.63 5.12
C PHE A 274 4.20 13.23 5.92
N GLU A 275 5.12 14.14 6.25
CA GLU A 275 6.33 13.82 7.03
C GLU A 275 6.00 13.53 8.50
N LYS A 276 5.18 14.37 9.14
CA LYS A 276 5.00 14.30 10.61
C LYS A 276 3.84 13.42 11.03
N VAL A 277 2.71 13.47 10.32
CA VAL A 277 1.49 12.73 10.71
C VAL A 277 1.50 11.34 10.09
N PHE A 278 1.57 11.24 8.76
CA PHE A 278 1.54 9.95 8.08
C PHE A 278 2.90 9.25 7.98
N LYS A 279 4.00 9.92 8.36
CA LYS A 279 5.38 9.36 8.38
C LYS A 279 5.86 8.85 7.02
N TYR A 280 5.44 9.50 5.94
CA TYR A 280 5.95 9.26 4.60
C TYR A 280 7.34 9.86 4.45
N ASP A 281 8.16 9.27 3.57
CA ASP A 281 9.34 9.95 3.07
C ASP A 281 8.88 11.02 2.09
N VAL A 282 9.17 12.29 2.39
CA VAL A 282 8.78 13.41 1.52
C VAL A 282 9.99 13.92 0.75
N PHE A 283 9.84 14.01 -0.57
CA PHE A 283 10.81 14.63 -1.46
C PHE A 283 10.17 15.82 -2.15
N VAL A 284 10.81 16.99 -2.04
CA VAL A 284 10.29 18.26 -2.57
C VAL A 284 11.18 18.72 -3.72
N LYS A 285 10.56 19.09 -4.84
CA LYS A 285 11.21 19.76 -5.95
C LYS A 285 10.50 21.07 -6.27
N ILE A 286 11.20 22.18 -6.00
CA ILE A 286 10.76 23.55 -6.29
C ILE A 286 11.12 23.90 -7.73
N ASN A 287 10.17 24.52 -8.44
CA ASN A 287 10.25 24.91 -9.85
C ASN A 287 10.82 23.81 -10.76
N PRO A 288 10.21 22.60 -10.80
CA PRO A 288 10.70 21.49 -11.60
C PRO A 288 10.63 21.79 -13.10
N SER A 289 11.68 21.44 -13.84
CA SER A 289 11.62 21.30 -15.29
C SER A 289 11.00 19.96 -15.71
N SER A 290 10.67 19.79 -16.99
CA SER A 290 10.25 18.49 -17.53
C SER A 290 11.34 17.41 -17.35
N GLU A 291 12.61 17.79 -17.48
CA GLU A 291 13.74 16.88 -17.33
C GLU A 291 13.95 16.44 -15.87
N ASP A 292 13.69 17.34 -14.91
CA ASP A 292 13.71 16.98 -13.49
C ASP A 292 12.68 15.88 -13.18
N ILE A 293 11.47 16.00 -13.72
CA ILE A 293 10.40 15.01 -13.50
C ILE A 293 10.80 13.66 -14.12
N LYS A 294 11.29 13.65 -15.37
CA LYS A 294 11.78 12.43 -16.02
C LYS A 294 12.91 11.77 -15.24
N THR A 295 13.86 12.57 -14.76
CA THR A 295 14.99 12.11 -13.94
C THR A 295 14.49 11.46 -12.65
N ILE A 296 13.51 12.08 -11.97
CA ILE A 296 12.93 11.53 -10.75
C ILE A 296 12.21 10.21 -11.05
N VAL A 297 11.38 10.15 -12.09
CA VAL A 297 10.71 8.91 -12.52
C VAL A 297 11.73 7.79 -12.78
N SER A 298 12.81 8.09 -13.50
CA SER A 298 13.88 7.13 -13.76
C SER A 298 14.49 6.59 -12.46
N LYS A 299 14.75 7.47 -11.48
CA LYS A 299 15.32 7.09 -10.18
C LYS A 299 14.35 6.28 -9.30
N LEU A 300 13.04 6.41 -9.53
CA LEU A 300 12.03 5.60 -8.85
C LEU A 300 11.97 4.16 -9.37
N LYS A 301 12.53 3.88 -10.56
CA LYS A 301 12.66 2.51 -11.09
C LYS A 301 13.74 1.69 -10.36
N ALA A 302 14.52 2.27 -9.45
CA ALA A 302 15.47 1.54 -8.63
C ALA A 302 14.79 0.60 -7.62
N ALA A 303 15.37 -0.59 -7.38
CA ALA A 303 14.79 -1.66 -6.56
C ALA A 303 14.54 -1.25 -5.10
N ARG A 304 15.28 -0.28 -4.57
CA ARG A 304 15.06 0.27 -3.21
C ARG A 304 13.63 0.81 -2.99
N ASN A 305 12.91 1.19 -4.05
CA ASN A 305 11.55 1.74 -3.93
C ASN A 305 10.49 0.63 -3.76
N LYS A 306 10.86 -0.65 -3.92
CA LYS A 306 9.94 -1.79 -3.75
C LYS A 306 9.34 -1.93 -2.35
N PHE A 307 9.97 -1.32 -1.35
CA PHE A 307 9.57 -1.44 0.06
C PHE A 307 8.50 -0.43 0.50
N TYR A 308 8.23 0.59 -0.31
CA TYR A 308 7.12 1.51 -0.06
C TYR A 308 5.78 0.81 -0.34
N ASP A 309 4.78 1.00 0.52
CA ASP A 309 3.44 0.43 0.30
C ASP A 309 2.57 1.29 -0.62
N SER A 310 2.93 2.56 -0.79
CA SER A 310 2.14 3.53 -1.55
C SER A 310 3.02 4.63 -2.12
N LEU A 311 2.50 5.29 -3.16
CA LEU A 311 3.10 6.47 -3.78
C LEU A 311 2.10 7.62 -3.77
N VAL A 312 2.56 8.79 -3.34
CA VAL A 312 1.79 10.03 -3.37
C VAL A 312 2.55 11.06 -4.20
N VAL A 313 1.88 11.72 -5.13
CA VAL A 313 2.46 12.75 -5.98
C VAL A 313 1.59 13.99 -5.93
N TRP A 314 2.16 15.08 -5.44
CA TRP A 314 1.58 16.41 -5.48
C TRP A 314 2.18 17.19 -6.64
N PHE A 315 1.32 17.79 -7.45
CA PHE A 315 1.72 18.82 -8.40
C PHE A 315 0.94 20.09 -8.14
N MET A 316 1.64 21.14 -7.73
CA MET A 316 1.06 22.43 -7.39
C MET A 316 1.63 23.49 -8.31
N GLY A 317 0.89 23.89 -9.35
CA GLY A 317 1.39 24.76 -10.41
C GLY A 317 0.31 25.56 -11.12
N HIS A 318 0.72 26.32 -12.14
CA HIS A 318 -0.20 26.79 -13.16
C HIS A 318 -0.49 25.66 -14.15
N GLY A 319 -1.58 25.81 -14.89
CA GLY A 319 -1.97 24.83 -15.89
C GLY A 319 -3.22 25.25 -16.64
N ASP A 320 -3.52 24.46 -17.67
CA ASP A 320 -4.76 24.50 -18.42
C ASP A 320 -5.38 23.11 -18.44
N LYS A 321 -6.46 22.89 -19.20
CA LYS A 321 -7.12 21.58 -19.31
C LYS A 321 -6.14 20.41 -19.59
N THR A 322 -5.09 20.61 -20.36
CA THR A 322 -4.26 19.52 -20.89
C THR A 322 -2.85 19.52 -20.28
N TYR A 323 -2.31 20.70 -20.02
CA TYR A 323 -0.91 20.90 -19.66
C TYR A 323 -0.77 21.54 -18.29
N LEU A 324 0.36 21.26 -17.66
CA LEU A 324 0.85 21.92 -16.45
C LEU A 324 2.07 22.75 -16.84
N GLU A 325 2.26 23.89 -16.18
CA GLU A 325 3.46 24.70 -16.35
C GLU A 325 4.59 24.14 -15.51
N ALA A 326 5.70 23.84 -16.18
CA ALA A 326 6.97 23.47 -15.57
C ALA A 326 7.97 24.59 -15.84
N LYS A 327 9.12 24.57 -15.17
CA LYS A 327 10.17 25.57 -15.40
C LYS A 327 10.59 25.55 -16.87
N ASN A 328 10.41 26.69 -17.55
CA ASN A 328 10.75 26.91 -18.96
C ASN A 328 10.02 26.00 -19.97
N SER A 329 8.99 25.25 -19.56
CA SER A 329 8.28 24.34 -20.45
C SER A 329 6.84 24.07 -19.99
N ARG A 330 6.12 23.26 -20.77
CA ARG A 330 4.83 22.72 -20.38
C ARG A 330 4.90 21.20 -20.46
N ILE A 331 4.22 20.53 -19.55
CA ILE A 331 4.14 19.07 -19.50
C ILE A 331 2.68 18.64 -19.61
N HIS A 332 2.40 17.58 -20.33
CA HIS A 332 1.07 17.02 -20.44
C HIS A 332 0.69 16.33 -19.12
N ARG A 333 -0.46 16.68 -18.54
CA ARG A 333 -0.93 16.17 -17.23
C ARG A 333 -0.88 14.64 -17.15
N ARG A 334 -1.38 13.97 -18.17
CA ARG A 334 -1.46 12.50 -18.22
C ARG A 334 -0.14 11.85 -18.67
N VAL A 335 0.24 12.09 -19.92
CA VAL A 335 1.41 11.48 -20.58
C VAL A 335 2.74 11.78 -19.89
N ASP A 336 2.98 13.02 -19.45
CA ASP A 336 4.30 13.40 -18.94
C ASP A 336 4.41 13.33 -17.41
N LEU A 337 3.28 13.35 -16.68
CA LEU A 337 3.26 13.37 -15.21
C LEU A 337 2.58 12.15 -14.56
N ILE A 338 1.49 11.60 -15.09
CA ILE A 338 0.77 10.51 -14.41
C ILE A 338 1.28 9.16 -14.91
N GLU A 339 1.21 8.95 -16.21
CA GLU A 339 1.53 7.68 -16.87
C GLU A 339 2.93 7.15 -16.52
N PRO A 340 4.01 7.96 -16.53
CA PRO A 340 5.35 7.46 -16.24
C PRO A 340 5.51 6.90 -14.82
N PHE A 341 4.70 7.38 -13.86
CA PHE A 341 4.71 6.86 -12.49
C PHE A 341 3.85 5.61 -12.34
N THR A 342 2.80 5.48 -13.15
CA THR A 342 1.96 4.26 -13.17
C THR A 342 2.66 3.05 -13.79
N GLU A 343 3.68 3.28 -14.61
CA GLU A 343 4.51 2.24 -15.25
C GLU A 343 5.67 1.75 -14.38
N ILE A 344 5.83 2.27 -13.16
CA ILE A 344 6.88 1.83 -12.25
C ILE A 344 6.47 0.49 -11.63
N GLU A 345 7.17 -0.57 -12.03
CA GLU A 345 6.93 -1.96 -11.61
C GLU A 345 6.79 -2.13 -10.10
N TRP A 346 7.64 -1.46 -9.31
CA TRP A 346 7.63 -1.51 -7.85
C TRP A 346 6.35 -1.01 -7.18
N PHE A 347 5.52 -0.26 -7.93
CA PHE A 347 4.23 0.28 -7.49
C PHE A 347 3.03 -0.40 -8.15
N PHE A 348 3.23 -1.51 -8.87
CA PHE A 348 2.13 -2.36 -9.30
C PHE A 348 1.42 -2.95 -8.08
N LYS A 349 0.08 -3.02 -8.14
CA LYS A 349 -0.76 -3.50 -7.04
C LYS A 349 -0.73 -2.63 -5.78
N LYS A 350 -0.12 -1.44 -5.86
CA LYS A 350 0.00 -0.47 -4.77
C LYS A 350 -0.75 0.83 -5.12
N PRO A 351 -1.38 1.47 -4.13
CA PRO A 351 -2.11 2.71 -4.34
C PRO A 351 -1.15 3.84 -4.74
N LYS A 352 -1.47 4.49 -5.86
CA LYS A 352 -0.77 5.64 -6.43
C LYS A 352 -1.74 6.82 -6.42
N LEU A 353 -1.48 7.81 -5.56
CA LEU A 353 -2.36 8.96 -5.37
C LEU A 353 -1.75 10.22 -5.96
N PHE A 354 -2.45 10.88 -6.86
CA PHE A 354 -2.05 12.14 -7.48
C PHE A 354 -2.96 13.25 -7.00
N PHE A 355 -2.38 14.35 -6.50
CA PHE A 355 -3.10 15.55 -6.10
C PHE A 355 -2.60 16.73 -6.94
N ILE A 356 -3.49 17.26 -7.79
CA ILE A 356 -3.14 18.27 -8.80
C ILE A 356 -3.85 19.58 -8.49
N GLN A 357 -3.11 20.53 -7.89
CA GLN A 357 -3.53 21.91 -7.68
C GLN A 357 -3.06 22.76 -8.88
N ALA A 358 -3.91 22.85 -9.89
CA ALA A 358 -3.73 23.71 -11.06
C ALA A 358 -5.08 24.06 -11.71
N CYS A 359 -5.19 25.23 -12.33
CA CYS A 359 -6.36 25.61 -13.12
C CYS A 359 -6.59 24.64 -14.29
N ALA A 360 -7.83 24.41 -14.71
CA ALA A 360 -8.16 23.50 -15.81
C ALA A 360 -8.86 24.22 -16.99
N VAL A 361 -8.67 25.54 -17.09
CA VAL A 361 -9.34 26.42 -18.07
C VAL A 361 -8.79 26.18 -19.48
N LYS A 362 -9.62 26.36 -20.52
CA LYS A 362 -9.15 26.38 -21.93
C LYS A 362 -8.71 27.81 -22.27
N LYS A 363 -7.54 28.01 -22.89
CA LYS A 363 -6.99 29.33 -23.25
C LYS A 363 -7.99 30.26 -23.98
N ASP A 364 -8.99 29.71 -24.67
CA ASP A 364 -9.90 30.48 -25.54
C ASP A 364 -11.32 30.73 -24.97
N ARG A 365 -11.61 30.44 -23.69
CA ARG A 365 -12.95 30.69 -23.11
C ARG A 365 -12.92 31.73 -21.99
N LYS A 366 -13.34 32.96 -22.33
CA LYS A 366 -13.61 34.09 -21.40
C LYS A 366 -15.02 34.09 -20.79
N ARG A 367 -15.77 32.99 -20.77
CA ARG A 367 -17.17 33.01 -20.30
C ARG A 367 -17.40 32.16 -19.07
N PHE A 368 -17.70 32.86 -17.97
CA PHE A 368 -18.35 32.33 -16.77
C PHE A 368 -19.75 31.84 -17.13
N SER A 369 -20.07 30.61 -16.74
CA SER A 369 -21.43 30.11 -16.69
C SER A 369 -21.88 30.18 -15.23
N SER A 370 -22.45 31.32 -14.85
CA SER A 370 -23.16 31.48 -13.59
C SER A 370 -24.61 31.08 -13.82
N THR A 371 -25.06 29.99 -13.22
CA THR A 371 -26.50 29.71 -13.07
C THR A 371 -26.73 29.29 -11.63
N SER A 372 -27.17 30.26 -10.82
CA SER A 372 -27.86 30.04 -9.56
C SER A 372 -29.36 30.22 -9.82
N GLY A 373 -30.13 29.16 -9.60
CA GLY A 373 -31.58 29.17 -9.59
C GLY A 373 -32.06 27.92 -8.85
N GLY A 374 -32.51 28.09 -7.61
CA GLY A 374 -33.14 27.03 -6.83
C GLY A 374 -34.63 26.94 -7.12
N GLU A 375 -35.14 25.72 -7.22
CA GLU A 375 -36.18 25.14 -6.34
C GLU A 375 -36.75 23.84 -6.93
N LYS A 376 -37.08 22.90 -6.03
CA LYS A 376 -37.61 21.52 -6.21
C LYS A 376 -36.55 20.43 -6.28
N ALA A 377 -36.28 19.83 -5.12
CA ALA A 377 -35.60 18.55 -4.99
C ALA A 377 -36.59 17.41 -5.30
N LEU A 378 -36.24 16.57 -6.28
CA LEU A 378 -36.84 15.26 -6.49
C LEU A 378 -36.19 14.24 -5.53
N PRO A 379 -36.95 13.28 -4.98
CA PRO A 379 -36.35 12.12 -4.34
C PRO A 379 -35.61 11.33 -5.42
N THR A 380 -34.29 11.28 -5.32
CA THR A 380 -33.45 10.46 -6.19
C THR A 380 -32.99 9.26 -5.39
N GLN A 381 -33.41 8.07 -5.80
CA GLN A 381 -32.68 6.87 -5.45
C GLN A 381 -31.35 6.94 -6.18
N THR A 382 -30.28 6.84 -5.38
CA THR A 382 -28.93 6.73 -5.90
C THR A 382 -28.71 5.26 -6.21
N ASP A 383 -28.40 4.93 -7.45
CA ASP A 383 -27.79 3.64 -7.80
C ASP A 383 -26.29 3.70 -7.45
N SER A 384 -25.96 4.18 -6.25
CA SER A 384 -24.65 3.93 -5.66
C SER A 384 -24.72 2.54 -5.06
N VAL A 385 -24.69 1.52 -5.92
CA VAL A 385 -24.24 0.20 -5.50
C VAL A 385 -22.87 0.40 -4.87
N GLY A 386 -22.84 0.38 -3.54
CA GLY A 386 -21.59 0.39 -2.78
C GLY A 386 -20.68 -0.65 -3.41
N TRP A 387 -19.44 -0.27 -3.69
CA TRP A 387 -18.43 -1.08 -4.35
C TRP A 387 -18.13 -2.32 -3.49
N ARG A 388 -19.00 -3.31 -3.64
CA ARG A 388 -19.01 -4.64 -3.05
C ARG A 388 -19.47 -5.54 -4.16
N ALA A 389 -18.52 -6.10 -4.88
CA ALA A 389 -18.79 -7.32 -5.59
C ALA A 389 -17.54 -8.18 -5.44
N ALA A 390 -17.57 -9.10 -4.48
CA ALA A 390 -17.20 -10.45 -4.87
C ALA A 390 -17.97 -10.72 -6.17
N ALA A 391 -17.27 -11.03 -7.25
CA ALA A 391 -17.91 -11.28 -8.53
C ALA A 391 -19.13 -12.18 -8.30
N SER A 392 -20.30 -11.76 -8.78
CA SER A 392 -21.53 -12.55 -8.58
C SER A 392 -21.28 -13.98 -9.07
N THR A 393 -21.99 -14.96 -8.52
CA THR A 393 -21.84 -16.37 -8.93
C THR A 393 -21.92 -16.51 -10.46
N GLN A 394 -22.79 -15.73 -11.11
CA GLN A 394 -22.90 -15.66 -12.57
C GLN A 394 -21.66 -15.10 -13.28
N TRP A 395 -20.96 -14.14 -12.69
CA TRP A 395 -19.69 -13.64 -13.24
C TRP A 395 -18.58 -14.67 -13.08
N GLN A 396 -18.50 -15.33 -11.91
CA GLN A 396 -17.51 -16.38 -11.66
C GLN A 396 -17.71 -17.55 -12.63
N ASP A 397 -18.94 -18.04 -12.77
CA ASP A 397 -19.26 -19.14 -13.69
C ASP A 397 -18.91 -18.81 -15.16
N LYS A 398 -18.90 -17.54 -15.53
CA LYS A 398 -18.64 -17.08 -16.91
C LYS A 398 -17.18 -16.72 -17.18
N TYR A 399 -16.49 -16.15 -16.19
CA TYR A 399 -15.20 -15.51 -16.39
C TYR A 399 -14.06 -16.10 -15.55
N ALA A 400 -14.33 -16.99 -14.58
CA ALA A 400 -13.29 -17.55 -13.70
C ALA A 400 -12.12 -18.16 -14.47
N ASP A 401 -12.40 -18.95 -15.52
CA ASP A 401 -11.37 -19.60 -16.35
C ASP A 401 -10.51 -18.60 -17.14
N TYR A 402 -10.95 -17.34 -17.27
CA TYR A 402 -10.25 -16.26 -17.97
C TYR A 402 -9.66 -15.22 -17.00
N THR A 403 -9.74 -15.45 -15.69
CA THR A 403 -9.17 -14.52 -14.71
C THR A 403 -7.66 -14.65 -14.65
N ASP A 404 -6.97 -13.59 -15.04
CA ASP A 404 -5.53 -13.43 -14.81
C ASP A 404 -5.30 -12.33 -13.78
N VAL A 405 -4.81 -12.72 -12.60
CA VAL A 405 -4.44 -11.78 -11.52
C VAL A 405 -2.93 -11.53 -11.46
N SER A 406 -2.16 -12.16 -12.37
CA SER A 406 -0.72 -11.98 -12.48
C SER A 406 -0.40 -10.67 -13.22
N ASN A 407 -1.12 -10.38 -14.31
CA ASN A 407 -0.98 -9.16 -15.08
C ASN A 407 -2.00 -8.09 -14.64
N VAL A 408 -1.53 -6.88 -14.37
CA VAL A 408 -2.37 -5.77 -13.90
C VAL A 408 -2.20 -4.59 -14.84
N ASN A 409 -3.32 -3.98 -15.23
CA ASN A 409 -3.30 -2.75 -16.02
C ASN A 409 -2.52 -1.66 -15.25
N THR A 410 -1.57 -1.00 -15.90
CA THR A 410 -0.69 0.02 -15.27
C THR A 410 -1.48 1.15 -14.62
N PHE A 411 -2.63 1.53 -15.18
CA PHE A 411 -3.52 2.55 -14.61
C PHE A 411 -4.37 2.05 -13.45
N ALA A 412 -4.37 0.77 -13.11
CA ALA A 412 -5.04 0.27 -11.92
C ALA A 412 -4.38 0.81 -10.63
N ASP A 413 -5.14 0.79 -9.54
CA ASP A 413 -4.66 1.25 -8.22
C ASP A 413 -4.19 2.70 -8.24
N THR A 414 -4.82 3.53 -9.07
CA THR A 414 -4.49 4.94 -9.25
C THR A 414 -5.68 5.81 -8.89
N LEU A 415 -5.44 6.84 -8.10
CA LEU A 415 -6.42 7.88 -7.84
C LEU A 415 -5.81 9.22 -8.23
N ILE A 416 -6.55 10.01 -8.99
CA ILE A 416 -6.13 11.36 -9.37
C ILE A 416 -7.20 12.34 -8.90
N SER A 417 -6.82 13.24 -8.01
CA SER A 417 -7.67 14.31 -7.52
C SER A 417 -7.18 15.65 -8.07
N TYR A 418 -8.07 16.34 -8.75
CA TYR A 418 -7.87 17.66 -9.31
C TYR A 418 -8.57 18.70 -8.42
N ALA A 419 -7.88 19.81 -8.19
CA ALA A 419 -8.43 20.90 -7.39
C ALA A 419 -9.70 21.53 -7.96
N THR A 420 -9.92 21.41 -9.27
CA THR A 420 -11.05 22.00 -9.97
C THR A 420 -11.45 21.15 -11.18
N MET A 421 -12.74 21.14 -11.49
CA MET A 421 -13.32 20.50 -12.66
C MET A 421 -12.76 21.09 -13.96
N TRP A 422 -12.86 20.32 -15.04
CA TRP A 422 -12.46 20.80 -16.36
C TRP A 422 -13.11 22.15 -16.69
N TYR A 423 -12.32 23.05 -17.28
CA TYR A 423 -12.71 24.41 -17.65
C TYR A 423 -12.93 25.40 -16.50
N GLN A 424 -12.55 25.06 -15.27
CA GLN A 424 -12.67 25.94 -14.10
C GLN A 424 -11.31 26.39 -13.54
N TYR A 425 -11.34 27.45 -12.73
CA TYR A 425 -10.18 28.01 -12.05
C TYR A 425 -10.00 27.35 -10.67
N ALA A 426 -8.75 27.12 -10.29
CA ALA A 426 -8.39 26.74 -8.94
C ALA A 426 -7.97 28.00 -8.16
N SER A 427 -8.64 28.27 -7.04
CA SER A 427 -8.38 29.44 -6.21
C SER A 427 -7.13 29.28 -5.35
N ARG A 428 -6.49 30.42 -5.11
CA ARG A 428 -5.35 30.58 -4.21
C ARG A 428 -5.24 32.04 -3.78
N GLY A 429 -5.01 32.27 -2.49
CA GLY A 429 -4.67 33.57 -1.92
C GLY A 429 -3.32 33.52 -1.20
N GLU A 430 -2.99 34.57 -0.46
CA GLU A 430 -1.75 34.66 0.33
C GLU A 430 -1.67 33.61 1.45
N GLU A 431 -2.82 33.09 1.90
CA GLU A 431 -2.92 32.04 2.91
C GLU A 431 -2.74 30.62 2.37
N GLY A 432 -2.73 30.45 1.05
CA GLY A 432 -2.68 29.13 0.41
C GLY A 432 -3.85 28.91 -0.54
N SER A 433 -4.01 27.66 -0.98
CA SER A 433 -5.07 27.23 -1.88
C SER A 433 -6.22 26.63 -1.10
N LEU A 434 -7.47 27.08 -1.39
CA LEU A 434 -8.68 26.55 -0.76
C LEU A 434 -8.74 25.02 -0.83
N TYR A 435 -8.39 24.43 -1.98
CA TYR A 435 -8.38 22.98 -2.16
C TYR A 435 -7.32 22.29 -1.30
N VAL A 436 -6.09 22.80 -1.27
CA VAL A 436 -4.99 22.18 -0.52
C VAL A 436 -5.30 22.25 0.98
N ASP A 437 -5.73 23.41 1.47
CA ASP A 437 -6.07 23.58 2.88
C ASP A 437 -7.19 22.65 3.31
N THR A 438 -8.29 22.65 2.55
CA THR A 438 -9.44 21.77 2.83
C THR A 438 -9.03 20.30 2.78
N LEU A 439 -8.24 19.89 1.77
CA LEU A 439 -7.79 18.51 1.64
C LEU A 439 -6.88 18.09 2.81
N VAL A 440 -5.92 18.94 3.19
CA VAL A 440 -5.03 18.67 4.33
C VAL A 440 -5.82 18.55 5.62
N ASP A 441 -6.79 19.43 5.88
CA ASP A 441 -7.61 19.37 7.09
C ASP A 441 -8.47 18.09 7.14
N GLN A 442 -9.11 17.74 6.02
CA GLN A 442 -9.91 16.52 5.95
C GLN A 442 -9.05 15.25 6.06
N LEU A 443 -7.83 15.26 5.52
CA LEU A 443 -6.88 14.16 5.68
C LEU A 443 -6.39 14.03 7.12
N LEU A 444 -6.11 15.15 7.79
CA LEU A 444 -5.69 15.16 9.19
C LEU A 444 -6.77 14.56 10.09
N GLU A 445 -8.04 14.91 9.86
CA GLU A 445 -9.16 14.49 10.70
C GLU A 445 -9.67 13.07 10.36
N TYR A 446 -9.76 12.74 9.07
CA TYR A 446 -10.44 11.52 8.58
C TYR A 446 -9.53 10.56 7.81
N GLY A 447 -8.33 10.97 7.38
CA GLY A 447 -7.45 10.18 6.52
C GLY A 447 -7.04 8.83 7.12
N SER A 448 -6.95 8.75 8.45
CA SER A 448 -6.64 7.51 9.19
C SER A 448 -7.88 6.71 9.61
N LYS A 449 -9.09 7.19 9.28
CA LYS A 449 -10.38 6.63 9.73
C LYS A 449 -11.24 6.12 8.57
N GLU A 450 -11.20 6.83 7.44
CA GLU A 450 -12.05 6.58 6.27
C GLU A 450 -11.20 6.33 5.02
N SER A 451 -11.81 5.78 3.96
CA SER A 451 -11.13 5.67 2.67
C SER A 451 -10.85 7.05 2.08
N ILE A 452 -9.76 7.18 1.31
CA ILE A 452 -9.41 8.42 0.62
C ILE A 452 -10.55 8.98 -0.24
N GLU A 453 -11.35 8.12 -0.86
CA GLU A 453 -12.51 8.55 -1.66
C GLU A 453 -13.60 9.19 -0.79
N ASN A 454 -13.83 8.69 0.43
CA ASN A 454 -14.72 9.33 1.40
C ASN A 454 -14.20 10.70 1.83
N VAL A 455 -12.91 10.78 2.14
CA VAL A 455 -12.24 12.06 2.47
C VAL A 455 -12.42 13.06 1.32
N LEU A 456 -12.20 12.63 0.08
CA LEU A 456 -12.34 13.50 -1.11
C LEU A 456 -13.78 13.96 -1.36
N ARG A 457 -14.80 13.16 -1.02
CA ARG A 457 -16.21 13.62 -1.06
C ARG A 457 -16.47 14.72 -0.05
N ARG A 458 -15.87 14.67 1.15
CA ARG A 458 -15.94 15.75 2.14
C ARG A 458 -15.24 17.01 1.62
N VAL A 459 -14.08 16.86 0.99
CA VAL A 459 -13.36 17.97 0.35
C VAL A 459 -14.21 18.61 -0.76
N HIS A 460 -14.85 17.81 -1.62
CA HIS A 460 -15.78 18.33 -2.63
C HIS A 460 -16.89 19.18 -2.03
N TYR A 461 -17.54 18.66 -0.98
CA TYR A 461 -18.61 19.37 -0.28
C TYR A 461 -18.10 20.70 0.28
N ASN A 462 -17.00 20.67 1.05
CA ASN A 462 -16.45 21.86 1.72
C ASN A 462 -15.92 22.91 0.74
N VAL A 463 -15.27 22.52 -0.36
CA VAL A 463 -14.77 23.51 -1.34
C VAL A 463 -15.94 24.15 -2.10
N ASN A 464 -16.99 23.41 -2.43
CA ASN A 464 -18.15 23.92 -3.18
C ASN A 464 -19.09 24.80 -2.34
N THR A 465 -18.99 24.76 -1.00
CA THR A 465 -19.78 25.65 -0.13
C THR A 465 -19.17 27.05 -0.03
N VAL A 466 -17.88 27.21 -0.33
CA VAL A 466 -17.18 28.50 -0.26
C VAL A 466 -17.47 29.37 -1.49
N GLY A 467 -17.92 30.60 -1.25
CA GLY A 467 -18.04 31.64 -2.27
C GLY A 467 -16.70 32.35 -2.48
N LEU A 468 -16.28 32.49 -3.74
CA LEU A 468 -15.01 33.12 -4.10
C LEU A 468 -15.27 34.42 -4.85
N GLN A 469 -14.43 35.41 -4.61
CA GLN A 469 -14.49 36.72 -5.26
C GLN A 469 -13.10 37.12 -5.77
N TYR A 470 -13.07 37.67 -6.98
CA TYR A 470 -11.89 38.31 -7.57
C TYR A 470 -12.28 39.72 -7.98
N GLN A 471 -11.59 40.71 -7.42
CA GLN A 471 -11.79 42.11 -7.73
C GLN A 471 -10.70 42.56 -8.69
N ASN A 472 -11.11 43.11 -9.83
CA ASN A 472 -10.24 43.86 -10.72
C ASN A 472 -10.82 45.28 -10.90
N GLN A 473 -10.01 46.23 -11.35
CA GLN A 473 -10.41 47.64 -11.51
C GLN A 473 -11.68 47.82 -12.36
N ASP A 474 -11.95 46.89 -13.29
CA ASP A 474 -13.05 46.97 -14.25
C ASP A 474 -14.25 46.06 -13.94
N PHE A 475 -14.11 45.04 -13.09
CA PHE A 475 -15.20 44.08 -12.79
C PHE A 475 -14.93 43.21 -11.55
N ASN A 476 -16.02 42.77 -10.91
CA ASN A 476 -16.00 41.76 -9.84
C ASN A 476 -16.49 40.42 -10.38
N ILE A 477 -15.69 39.37 -10.21
CA ILE A 477 -16.08 38.00 -10.52
C ILE A 477 -16.42 37.30 -9.21
N TYR A 478 -17.60 36.67 -9.16
CA TYR A 478 -17.96 35.71 -8.12
C TYR A 478 -18.09 34.32 -8.72
N TRP A 479 -17.52 33.31 -8.07
CA TRP A 479 -17.65 31.92 -8.52
C TRP A 479 -17.58 30.94 -7.34
N LYS A 480 -17.81 29.67 -7.65
CA LYS A 480 -17.57 28.53 -6.76
C LYS A 480 -16.60 27.58 -7.42
N GLN A 481 -15.80 26.90 -6.61
CA GLN A 481 -14.85 25.90 -7.08
C GLN A 481 -15.43 24.51 -6.83
N ALA A 482 -15.42 23.65 -7.85
CA ALA A 482 -15.80 22.25 -7.72
C ALA A 482 -14.58 21.38 -8.02
N PRO A 483 -13.91 20.78 -7.03
CA PRO A 483 -12.86 19.80 -7.30
C PRO A 483 -13.44 18.56 -8.01
N TYR A 484 -12.56 17.69 -8.50
CA TYR A 484 -12.94 16.45 -9.18
C TYR A 484 -11.93 15.34 -8.88
N PHE A 485 -12.34 14.09 -8.83
CA PHE A 485 -11.40 12.97 -8.78
C PHE A 485 -11.87 11.80 -9.63
N GLU A 486 -10.89 11.06 -10.15
CA GLU A 486 -11.07 9.77 -10.82
C GLU A 486 -10.30 8.70 -10.02
N SER A 487 -10.89 7.51 -9.87
CA SER A 487 -10.34 6.43 -9.06
C SER A 487 -10.45 5.11 -9.82
N SER A 488 -9.32 4.39 -9.89
CA SER A 488 -9.21 3.00 -10.30
C SER A 488 -8.72 2.12 -9.14
N LEU A 489 -8.84 2.62 -7.90
CA LEU A 489 -8.51 1.86 -6.70
C LEU A 489 -9.40 0.62 -6.62
N GLN A 490 -8.77 -0.53 -6.36
CA GLN A 490 -9.45 -1.82 -6.26
C GLN A 490 -9.86 -2.18 -4.82
N LYS A 491 -9.29 -1.48 -3.84
CA LYS A 491 -9.57 -1.63 -2.40
C LYS A 491 -9.67 -0.29 -1.71
N ALA A 492 -10.22 -0.27 -0.51
CA ALA A 492 -10.20 0.93 0.32
C ALA A 492 -8.75 1.26 0.72
N PHE A 493 -8.29 2.47 0.38
CA PHE A 493 -7.03 3.01 0.90
C PHE A 493 -7.29 3.96 2.05
N ILE A 494 -6.66 3.69 3.20
CA ILE A 494 -6.73 4.49 4.43
C ILE A 494 -5.30 4.79 4.83
N PHE A 495 -5.00 6.05 5.17
CA PHE A 495 -3.66 6.43 5.62
C PHE A 495 -3.35 5.79 6.99
N PRO A 496 -2.07 5.52 7.29
CA PRO A 496 -1.69 4.85 8.53
C PRO A 496 -1.91 5.77 9.73
N ASN A 497 -2.49 5.21 10.80
CA ASN A 497 -2.65 5.88 12.07
C ASN A 497 -1.37 5.73 12.91
N THR A 498 -0.71 6.84 13.22
CA THR A 498 0.57 6.87 13.94
C THR A 498 0.41 7.14 15.44
N GLU A 499 -0.80 7.49 15.91
CA GLU A 499 -1.10 7.79 17.32
C GLU A 499 -1.20 6.54 18.21
N LYS A 500 -1.17 5.31 17.65
CA LYS A 500 -1.28 4.06 18.41
C LYS A 500 0.07 3.40 18.78
N THR A 501 1.18 4.11 18.63
CA THR A 501 2.54 3.57 18.89
C THR A 501 3.20 4.09 20.18
N THR A 502 2.40 4.53 21.15
CA THR A 502 2.88 4.85 22.51
C THR A 502 2.90 3.62 23.40
#